data_AF-A0A8H6GPD2-F1
#
_entry.id   AF-A0A8H6GPD2-F1
#
_cell.length_a   1.000
_cell.length_b   1.000
_cell.length_c   1.000
_cell.angle_alpha   90.00
_cell.angle_beta   90.00
_cell.angle_gamma   90.00
#
_symmetry.space_group_name_H-M   'P 1'
#
loop_
_entity.id
_entity.type
_entity.pdbx_description
1 polymer ?
#
loop_
_entity_poly.entity_id
_entity_poly.type
_entity_poly.pdbx_seq_one_letter_code
_entity_poly.pdbx_strand_id
1 'polypeptide(L)'
;MSTIASPRDPPRRTPTNSNRPSFETSRSALASPVLTQGPTQPPGPPQQQQRKTSSNRAALREYYNLRASAPRIEIPDSEVPATEIDAPDFNADEYVARIVEKSSLEELLRLYTRVVGEVRALDAEKKALVYDNYSKLITATETIRKMRANMDPLNPMASTLDPAIAQIYSQASSIRDALRETVPSPDSEEGKKRDAATRQQRTRELAAQVLATPERLRALASEGKIAQARKEWVMPRKLLESWKEKGLGGTDVEECIEEGDDALRPVDNKSSASSPRLSRDERLSRDERRSRDSRNSENDVKKSKKVLVTNDLTYQVAVDAIEQDVSVIVSYHPFIFGGLKSITNKDPQQATLLRLAKAGIAVYCPHTAVDAAPEGLNTWLADIVSGPHQSQRSVAIPCSTAPSSHSGAGYGAIGRFDNAVSLSEIILRLAEKLGGLKHVMVASPVGADVKTTKISSFGVCAGSGYDVLKKAEVDLLVTGETSHHSALRAIQQGQTLVQVFHSNSERGYLQEVLKPKLEAAIKENVPKAEVVVSKYDKDPFTILDVNDLK
;
A
#
# COMPACT_ATOMS: atom_id res chain seq x y z
N MET A 1 -16.81 -27.86 7.83
CA MET A 1 -16.13 -28.15 6.53
C MET A 1 -15.06 -27.09 6.31
N SER A 2 -14.09 -27.35 5.43
CA SER A 2 -12.79 -26.65 5.41
C SER A 2 -12.86 -25.19 4.97
N THR A 3 -12.12 -24.32 5.68
CA THR A 3 -11.81 -22.95 5.28
C THR A 3 -10.31 -22.80 5.06
N ILE A 4 -9.90 -22.27 3.90
CA ILE A 4 -8.49 -21.99 3.58
C ILE A 4 -8.26 -20.49 3.66
N ALA A 5 -7.35 -20.06 4.54
CA ALA A 5 -6.95 -18.66 4.68
C ALA A 5 -5.45 -18.52 4.36
N SER A 6 -5.12 -17.64 3.42
CA SER A 6 -3.72 -17.39 3.02
C SER A 6 -3.03 -16.37 3.94
N PRO A 7 -1.72 -16.52 4.21
CA PRO A 7 -0.99 -15.67 5.15
C PRO A 7 -0.52 -14.34 4.55
N ARG A 8 -0.51 -13.29 5.39
CA ARG A 8 0.29 -12.07 5.19
C ARG A 8 1.58 -12.15 6.02
N ASP A 9 2.64 -11.52 5.51
CA ASP A 9 3.96 -11.44 6.12
C ASP A 9 4.41 -9.98 6.37
N PRO A 10 5.35 -9.73 7.30
CA PRO A 10 5.49 -8.44 7.99
C PRO A 10 6.40 -7.41 7.30
N PRO A 11 6.30 -6.11 7.66
CA PRO A 11 7.12 -5.03 7.11
C PRO A 11 8.55 -5.02 7.67
N ARG A 12 9.53 -4.58 6.87
CA ARG A 12 10.93 -4.42 7.34
C ARG A 12 11.58 -3.10 6.91
N ARG A 13 11.68 -2.21 7.90
CA ARG A 13 12.64 -1.11 8.12
C ARG A 13 13.57 -0.69 6.96
N THR A 14 13.50 0.59 6.62
CA THR A 14 14.56 1.33 5.93
C THR A 14 15.84 1.47 6.77
N PRO A 15 17.01 1.59 6.13
CA PRO A 15 18.19 2.25 6.69
C PRO A 15 18.42 3.62 6.03
N THR A 16 18.93 4.58 6.79
CA THR A 16 19.37 5.90 6.31
C THR A 16 20.78 5.86 5.75
N ASN A 17 21.03 6.53 4.61
CA ASN A 17 22.11 7.52 4.55
C ASN A 17 22.06 8.39 3.29
N SER A 18 22.62 9.59 3.40
CA SER A 18 22.83 10.54 2.31
C SER A 18 24.15 10.28 1.59
N ASN A 19 24.17 10.54 0.27
CA ASN A 19 25.31 11.20 -0.37
C ASN A 19 24.91 11.80 -1.72
N ARG A 20 25.59 12.87 -2.14
CA ARG A 20 25.29 13.66 -3.34
C ARG A 20 26.58 14.05 -4.08
N PRO A 21 26.74 13.61 -5.33
CA PRO A 21 27.24 14.46 -6.43
C PRO A 21 26.16 14.52 -7.54
N SER A 22 25.70 15.68 -8.01
CA SER A 22 26.32 16.60 -8.99
C SER A 22 26.15 16.16 -10.46
N PHE A 23 25.96 17.15 -11.34
CA PHE A 23 25.72 17.10 -12.79
C PHE A 23 26.81 16.30 -13.57
N GLU A 24 26.65 15.89 -14.85
CA GLU A 24 26.03 16.60 -15.99
C GLU A 24 25.68 15.70 -17.23
N THR A 25 25.16 16.32 -18.31
CA THR A 25 25.09 15.89 -19.74
C THR A 25 24.37 14.60 -20.20
N SER A 26 23.05 14.73 -20.40
CA SER A 26 22.29 14.57 -21.68
C SER A 26 22.64 13.57 -22.82
N ARG A 27 21.54 13.04 -23.42
CA ARG A 27 21.33 12.38 -24.74
C ARG A 27 21.43 10.83 -24.79
N SER A 28 20.62 10.06 -25.54
CA SER A 28 19.20 10.06 -25.99
C SER A 28 19.05 9.26 -27.31
N ALA A 29 18.63 7.99 -27.22
CA ALA A 29 17.87 7.20 -28.22
C ALA A 29 17.51 5.84 -27.55
N LEU A 30 16.25 5.40 -27.42
CA LEU A 30 15.41 4.70 -28.42
C LEU A 30 16.15 3.52 -29.10
N ALA A 31 15.80 2.22 -29.05
CA ALA A 31 14.57 1.38 -28.87
C ALA A 31 13.84 0.86 -30.16
N SER A 32 13.75 -0.47 -30.36
CA SER A 32 12.58 -1.13 -31.03
C SER A 32 12.79 -2.09 -32.24
N PRO A 33 12.12 -1.80 -33.39
CA PRO A 33 11.06 -2.95 -34.64
C PRO A 33 11.61 -4.28 -35.26
N VAL A 34 10.85 -5.25 -35.86
CA VAL A 34 9.51 -5.38 -36.55
C VAL A 34 9.55 -5.04 -38.08
N LEU A 35 9.04 -5.80 -39.08
CA LEU A 35 7.64 -6.27 -39.41
C LEU A 35 7.60 -7.33 -40.58
N THR A 36 6.61 -8.27 -40.66
CA THR A 36 5.97 -8.88 -41.89
C THR A 36 4.86 -9.92 -41.49
N GLN A 37 3.82 -10.34 -42.24
CA GLN A 37 3.35 -10.20 -43.65
C GLN A 37 1.84 -9.78 -43.74
N GLY A 38 1.25 -9.69 -44.96
CA GLY A 38 -0.21 -9.57 -45.26
C GLY A 38 -0.68 -10.68 -46.24
N PRO A 39 -1.77 -10.56 -47.06
CA PRO A 39 -2.74 -9.46 -47.25
C PRO A 39 -4.24 -9.91 -47.16
N THR A 40 -5.16 -9.38 -47.99
CA THR A 40 -6.63 -9.28 -47.72
C THR A 40 -7.59 -9.94 -48.74
N GLN A 41 -8.86 -10.17 -48.33
CA GLN A 41 -10.06 -10.30 -49.19
C GLN A 41 -11.34 -9.69 -48.54
N PRO A 42 -12.45 -9.42 -49.27
CA PRO A 42 -13.52 -8.49 -48.85
C PRO A 42 -14.92 -9.18 -48.67
N PRO A 43 -16.11 -8.52 -48.76
CA PRO A 43 -16.93 -8.26 -47.57
C PRO A 43 -18.37 -8.84 -47.58
N GLY A 44 -19.04 -8.83 -46.41
CA GLY A 44 -20.45 -9.25 -46.23
C GLY A 44 -21.37 -8.14 -45.65
N PRO A 45 -22.71 -8.22 -45.85
CA PRO A 45 -23.69 -7.19 -45.47
C PRO A 45 -24.16 -7.24 -43.99
N PRO A 46 -24.91 -6.24 -43.49
CA PRO A 46 -24.76 -5.78 -42.10
C PRO A 46 -25.76 -6.34 -41.08
N GLN A 47 -25.36 -6.36 -39.80
CA GLN A 47 -26.27 -6.50 -38.66
C GLN A 47 -26.04 -5.44 -37.57
N GLN A 48 -27.12 -4.74 -37.26
CA GLN A 48 -27.56 -4.13 -35.98
C GLN A 48 -26.54 -3.42 -35.06
N GLN A 49 -26.85 -2.14 -34.77
CA GLN A 49 -26.03 -1.26 -33.93
C GLN A 49 -26.19 -1.54 -32.43
N GLN A 50 -25.16 -2.10 -31.79
CA GLN A 50 -24.99 -1.97 -30.33
C GLN A 50 -24.37 -0.60 -29.99
N ARG A 51 -24.85 0.04 -28.91
CA ARG A 51 -24.42 1.40 -28.50
C ARG A 51 -23.02 1.37 -27.90
N LYS A 52 -22.07 2.12 -28.49
CA LYS A 52 -20.65 2.12 -28.10
C LYS A 52 -20.39 2.81 -26.76
N THR A 53 -19.74 2.11 -25.84
CA THR A 53 -19.22 2.63 -24.56
C THR A 53 -17.99 3.54 -24.70
N SER A 54 -17.41 3.67 -25.91
CA SER A 54 -16.20 4.46 -26.16
C SER A 54 -16.38 5.98 -26.02
N SER A 55 -17.63 6.49 -25.99
CA SER A 55 -17.94 7.92 -25.92
C SER A 55 -17.26 8.63 -24.74
N ASN A 56 -17.36 8.04 -23.54
CA ASN A 56 -16.94 8.70 -22.30
C ASN A 56 -15.44 9.01 -22.27
N ARG A 57 -14.59 8.19 -22.91
CA ARG A 57 -13.13 8.41 -22.95
C ARG A 57 -12.72 9.52 -23.92
N ALA A 58 -13.57 9.87 -24.88
CA ALA A 58 -13.41 11.04 -25.73
C ALA A 58 -13.92 12.30 -25.03
N ALA A 59 -15.15 12.27 -24.51
CA ALA A 59 -15.77 13.39 -23.79
C ALA A 59 -14.92 13.86 -22.58
N LEU A 60 -14.31 12.94 -21.83
CA LEU A 60 -13.40 13.29 -20.73
C LEU A 60 -12.12 14.01 -21.22
N ARG A 61 -11.57 13.66 -22.39
CA ARG A 61 -10.38 14.33 -22.94
C ARG A 61 -10.68 15.76 -23.40
N GLU A 62 -11.87 15.96 -23.95
CA GLU A 62 -12.38 17.27 -24.37
C GLU A 62 -12.69 18.16 -23.16
N TYR A 63 -13.39 17.61 -22.15
CA TYR A 63 -13.69 18.30 -20.89
C TYR A 63 -12.44 18.78 -20.14
N TYR A 64 -11.36 17.97 -20.11
CA TYR A 64 -10.08 18.37 -19.51
C TYR A 64 -9.15 19.15 -20.45
N ASN A 65 -9.59 19.51 -21.66
CA ASN A 65 -8.86 20.35 -22.63
C ASN A 65 -7.44 19.83 -22.98
N LEU A 66 -7.24 18.51 -22.90
CA LEU A 66 -5.93 17.86 -22.99
C LEU A 66 -5.42 17.79 -24.44
N ARG A 67 -4.87 18.90 -24.96
CA ARG A 67 -4.14 18.93 -26.23
C ARG A 67 -2.96 17.95 -26.19
N ALA A 68 -2.78 17.20 -27.28
CA ALA A 68 -1.82 16.09 -27.39
C ALA A 68 -0.35 16.52 -27.56
N SER A 69 0.11 17.53 -26.81
CA SER A 69 1.46 18.11 -26.91
C SER A 69 2.08 18.47 -25.56
N ALA A 70 1.70 17.76 -24.49
CA ALA A 70 2.56 17.65 -23.30
C ALA A 70 3.67 16.62 -23.58
N PRO A 71 4.89 16.77 -23.03
CA PRO A 71 5.94 15.77 -23.20
C PRO A 71 5.45 14.42 -22.66
N ARG A 72 5.67 13.36 -23.44
CA ARG A 72 5.35 11.99 -23.04
C ARG A 72 6.19 11.68 -21.80
N ILE A 73 5.54 11.60 -20.64
CA ILE A 73 6.14 10.93 -19.49
C ILE A 73 6.28 9.47 -19.91
N GLU A 74 7.52 9.07 -20.16
CA GLU A 74 7.87 7.67 -20.28
C GLU A 74 7.62 7.06 -18.90
N ILE A 75 6.51 6.31 -18.81
CA ILE A 75 6.29 5.39 -17.69
C ILE A 75 7.49 4.43 -17.72
N PRO A 76 8.21 4.21 -16.60
CA PRO A 76 9.24 3.19 -16.57
C PRO A 76 8.68 1.86 -17.08
N ASP A 77 9.46 1.08 -17.83
CA ASP A 77 9.01 -0.25 -18.24
C ASP A 77 8.65 -1.06 -16.99
N SER A 78 7.37 -1.46 -16.88
CA SER A 78 6.86 -2.15 -15.69
C SER A 78 7.64 -3.45 -15.48
N GLU A 79 8.02 -3.72 -14.23
CA GLU A 79 8.70 -4.97 -13.86
C GLU A 79 7.79 -6.20 -14.03
N VAL A 80 6.49 -6.00 -14.29
CA VAL A 80 5.50 -7.04 -14.57
C VAL A 80 5.25 -7.13 -16.10
N PRO A 81 5.60 -8.25 -16.75
CA PRO A 81 5.25 -8.48 -18.15
C PRO A 81 3.74 -8.55 -18.36
N ALA A 82 3.24 -8.03 -19.48
CA ALA A 82 1.83 -8.20 -19.85
C ALA A 82 1.48 -9.67 -20.11
N THR A 83 0.31 -10.11 -19.64
CA THR A 83 -0.15 -11.50 -19.61
C THR A 83 -1.48 -11.69 -20.36
N GLU A 84 -1.98 -12.93 -20.43
CA GLU A 84 -3.36 -13.18 -20.89
C GLU A 84 -4.44 -12.50 -20.02
N ILE A 85 -4.12 -12.14 -18.77
CA ILE A 85 -5.04 -11.45 -17.84
C ILE A 85 -5.22 -9.98 -18.24
N ASP A 86 -4.26 -9.41 -18.96
CA ASP A 86 -4.27 -8.02 -19.46
C ASP A 86 -5.01 -7.87 -20.80
N ALA A 87 -5.60 -8.95 -21.33
CA ALA A 87 -6.37 -8.94 -22.56
C ALA A 87 -7.71 -8.16 -22.40
N PRO A 88 -8.13 -7.36 -23.40
CA PRO A 88 -9.31 -6.50 -23.30
C PRO A 88 -10.64 -7.26 -23.26
N ASP A 89 -10.61 -8.55 -23.59
CA ASP A 89 -11.70 -9.53 -23.65
C ASP A 89 -11.56 -10.62 -22.56
N PHE A 90 -10.66 -10.45 -21.59
CA PHE A 90 -10.40 -11.42 -20.52
C PHE A 90 -11.64 -11.73 -19.66
N ASN A 91 -12.02 -13.02 -19.61
CA ASN A 91 -13.06 -13.56 -18.74
C ASN A 91 -12.42 -14.33 -17.56
N ALA A 92 -12.57 -13.79 -16.35
CA ALA A 92 -11.97 -14.36 -15.14
C ALA A 92 -12.53 -15.74 -14.77
N ASP A 93 -13.85 -15.95 -14.88
CA ASP A 93 -14.50 -17.19 -14.46
C ASP A 93 -14.14 -18.34 -15.42
N GLU A 94 -14.14 -18.07 -16.73
CA GLU A 94 -13.71 -19.02 -17.75
C GLU A 94 -12.22 -19.34 -17.65
N TYR A 95 -11.37 -18.32 -17.42
CA TYR A 95 -9.93 -18.52 -17.20
C TYR A 95 -9.67 -19.41 -15.98
N VAL A 96 -10.32 -19.14 -14.85
CA VAL A 96 -10.15 -19.95 -13.62
C VAL A 96 -10.65 -21.38 -13.83
N ALA A 97 -11.80 -21.59 -14.46
CA ALA A 97 -12.31 -22.93 -14.78
C ALA A 97 -11.33 -23.70 -15.68
N ARG A 98 -10.88 -23.07 -16.78
CA ARG A 98 -9.92 -23.62 -17.76
C ARG A 98 -8.57 -24.00 -17.13
N ILE A 99 -8.12 -23.24 -16.13
CA ILE A 99 -6.87 -23.48 -15.41
C ILE A 99 -7.02 -24.58 -14.35
N VAL A 100 -8.12 -24.59 -13.58
CA VAL A 100 -8.40 -25.63 -12.58
C VAL A 100 -8.66 -27.00 -13.21
N GLU A 101 -9.23 -27.05 -14.42
CA GLU A 101 -9.42 -28.30 -15.18
C GLU A 101 -8.09 -28.88 -15.71
N LYS A 102 -7.11 -28.03 -16.07
CA LYS A 102 -5.94 -28.43 -16.86
C LYS A 102 -4.60 -28.43 -16.12
N SER A 103 -4.53 -27.85 -14.92
CA SER A 103 -3.29 -27.73 -14.15
C SER A 103 -3.32 -28.55 -12.87
N SER A 104 -2.17 -29.13 -12.52
CA SER A 104 -1.95 -29.80 -11.24
C SER A 104 -1.97 -28.83 -10.05
N LEU A 105 -2.17 -29.35 -8.84
CA LEU A 105 -2.16 -28.54 -7.61
C LEU A 105 -0.85 -27.75 -7.42
N GLU A 106 0.29 -28.29 -7.86
CA GLU A 106 1.57 -27.58 -7.77
C GLU A 106 1.63 -26.39 -8.74
N GLU A 107 1.16 -26.56 -9.98
CA GLU A 107 1.09 -25.49 -10.97
C GLU A 107 0.10 -24.38 -10.55
N LEU A 108 -1.04 -24.76 -9.95
CA LEU A 108 -1.99 -23.82 -9.36
C LEU A 108 -1.36 -23.00 -8.22
N LEU A 109 -0.58 -23.63 -7.33
CA LEU A 109 0.14 -22.94 -6.25
C LEU A 109 1.28 -22.03 -6.77
N ARG A 110 1.98 -22.45 -7.82
CA ARG A 110 2.99 -21.64 -8.52
C ARG A 110 2.35 -20.42 -9.19
N LEU A 111 1.23 -20.60 -9.89
CA LEU A 111 0.46 -19.52 -10.52
C LEU A 111 -0.10 -18.53 -9.49
N TYR A 112 -0.73 -19.02 -8.43
CA TYR A 112 -1.23 -18.18 -7.34
C TYR A 112 -0.13 -17.31 -6.72
N THR A 113 1.04 -17.91 -6.46
CA THR A 113 2.20 -17.21 -5.90
C THR A 113 2.73 -16.13 -6.85
N ARG A 114 2.73 -16.41 -8.16
CA ARG A 114 3.10 -15.45 -9.22
C ARG A 114 2.15 -14.25 -9.25
N VAL A 115 0.85 -14.48 -9.38
CA VAL A 115 -0.17 -13.42 -9.46
C VAL A 115 -0.21 -12.56 -8.19
N VAL A 116 -0.03 -13.17 -7.01
CA VAL A 116 0.09 -12.41 -5.74
C VAL A 116 1.38 -11.58 -5.68
N GLY A 117 2.44 -11.95 -6.39
CA GLY A 117 3.64 -11.14 -6.59
C GLY A 117 3.40 -9.98 -7.54
N GLU A 118 2.85 -10.25 -8.72
CA GLU A 118 2.54 -9.27 -9.78
C GLU A 118 1.61 -8.16 -9.28
N VAL A 119 0.52 -8.52 -8.57
CA VAL A 119 -0.40 -7.56 -7.94
C VAL A 119 0.29 -6.66 -6.89
N ARG A 120 1.30 -7.17 -6.17
CA ARG A 120 2.07 -6.36 -5.21
C ARG A 120 3.06 -5.43 -5.90
N ALA A 121 3.68 -5.88 -6.98
CA ALA A 121 4.58 -5.06 -7.80
C ALA A 121 3.83 -3.88 -8.44
N LEU A 122 2.68 -4.15 -9.09
CA LEU A 122 1.84 -3.12 -9.72
C LEU A 122 1.30 -2.08 -8.71
N ASP A 123 0.92 -2.50 -7.50
CA ASP A 123 0.51 -1.56 -6.43
C ASP A 123 1.68 -0.72 -5.89
N ALA A 124 2.90 -1.27 -5.86
CA ALA A 124 4.11 -0.53 -5.51
C ALA A 124 4.52 0.48 -6.60
N GLU A 125 4.51 0.07 -7.88
CA GLU A 125 4.80 0.91 -9.03
C GLU A 125 3.80 2.07 -9.13
N LYS A 126 2.50 1.78 -9.02
CA LYS A 126 1.44 2.79 -8.95
C LYS A 126 1.68 3.83 -7.86
N LYS A 127 2.13 3.41 -6.67
CA LYS A 127 2.47 4.35 -5.58
C LYS A 127 3.70 5.17 -5.93
N ALA A 128 4.76 4.57 -6.48
CA ALA A 128 5.96 5.27 -6.91
C ALA A 128 5.67 6.33 -7.98
N LEU A 129 4.88 5.99 -9.00
CA LEU A 129 4.45 6.91 -10.06
C LEU A 129 3.65 8.11 -9.52
N VAL A 130 2.78 7.88 -8.53
CA VAL A 130 2.05 8.96 -7.83
C VAL A 130 3.01 9.87 -7.06
N TYR A 131 3.94 9.31 -6.28
CA TYR A 131 4.93 10.10 -5.53
C TYR A 131 5.85 10.93 -6.45
N ASP A 132 6.34 10.34 -7.53
CA ASP A 132 7.17 11.03 -8.53
C ASP A 132 6.42 12.18 -9.21
N ASN A 133 5.16 11.97 -9.61
CA ASN A 133 4.34 13.01 -10.22
C ASN A 133 4.09 14.19 -9.25
N TYR A 134 3.72 13.91 -8.00
CA TYR A 134 3.58 14.95 -6.97
C TYR A 134 4.90 15.67 -6.66
N SER A 135 6.03 14.94 -6.58
CA SER A 135 7.35 15.53 -6.34
C SER A 135 7.77 16.49 -7.46
N LYS A 136 7.52 16.11 -8.72
CA LYS A 136 7.75 16.97 -9.90
C LYS A 136 6.85 18.20 -9.90
N LEU A 137 5.57 18.06 -9.55
CA LEU A 137 4.61 19.17 -9.42
C LEU A 137 5.04 20.18 -8.33
N ILE A 138 5.44 19.68 -7.16
CA ILE A 138 5.93 20.51 -6.05
C ILE A 138 7.22 21.24 -6.46
N THR A 139 8.16 20.52 -7.10
CA THR A 139 9.42 21.12 -7.57
C THR A 139 9.20 22.20 -8.62
N ALA A 140 8.26 22.00 -9.56
CA ALA A 140 7.90 22.99 -10.57
C ALA A 140 7.24 24.24 -9.94
N THR A 141 6.30 24.06 -9.02
CA THR A 141 5.63 25.18 -8.33
C THR A 141 6.55 25.95 -7.38
N GLU A 142 7.50 25.28 -6.71
CA GLU A 142 8.55 25.92 -5.92
C GLU A 142 9.52 26.72 -6.80
N THR A 143 9.86 26.19 -7.97
CA THR A 143 10.70 26.90 -8.96
C THR A 143 9.99 28.15 -9.48
N ILE A 144 8.70 28.06 -9.84
CA ILE A 144 7.89 29.22 -10.25
C ILE A 144 7.81 30.26 -9.12
N ARG A 145 7.66 29.83 -7.86
CA ARG A 145 7.65 30.73 -6.70
C ARG A 145 8.99 31.46 -6.55
N LYS A 146 10.12 30.77 -6.70
CA LYS A 146 11.47 31.37 -6.66
C LYS A 146 11.74 32.30 -7.84
N MET A 147 11.32 31.94 -9.05
CA MET A 147 11.42 32.83 -10.22
C MET A 147 10.64 34.12 -9.99
N ARG A 148 9.41 34.04 -9.47
CA ARG A 148 8.58 35.21 -9.16
C ARG A 148 9.17 36.05 -8.02
N ALA A 149 9.67 35.43 -6.95
CA ALA A 149 10.33 36.13 -5.84
C ALA A 149 11.65 36.82 -6.25
N ASN A 150 12.28 36.38 -7.34
CA ASN A 150 13.48 37.00 -7.92
C ASN A 150 13.17 38.02 -9.04
N MET A 151 11.89 38.28 -9.36
CA MET A 151 11.48 39.25 -10.40
C MET A 151 11.04 40.61 -9.84
N ASP A 152 10.64 40.67 -8.57
CA ASP A 152 10.47 41.93 -7.85
C ASP A 152 11.69 42.12 -6.92
N PRO A 153 12.48 43.21 -7.02
CA PRO A 153 12.15 44.52 -7.61
C PRO A 153 13.14 45.04 -8.68
N LEU A 154 12.86 46.26 -9.18
CA LEU A 154 13.77 47.17 -9.92
C LEU A 154 14.14 46.86 -11.39
N ASN A 155 13.23 47.14 -12.34
CA ASN A 155 13.58 47.96 -13.52
C ASN A 155 12.35 48.41 -14.35
N PRO A 156 12.24 49.68 -14.79
CA PRO A 156 11.07 50.20 -15.52
C PRO A 156 11.05 49.88 -17.03
N MET A 157 11.99 49.08 -17.56
CA MET A 157 12.01 48.72 -19.00
C MET A 157 11.11 47.53 -19.37
N ALA A 158 10.51 46.83 -18.40
CA ALA A 158 9.70 45.63 -18.65
C ALA A 158 8.49 45.88 -19.59
N SER A 159 7.89 47.07 -19.53
CA SER A 159 6.70 47.45 -20.31
C SER A 159 6.91 47.56 -21.83
N THR A 160 8.15 47.45 -22.31
CA THR A 160 8.48 47.51 -23.75
C THR A 160 8.71 46.13 -24.39
N LEU A 161 8.73 45.05 -23.60
CA LEU A 161 9.03 43.70 -24.08
C LEU A 161 7.79 42.88 -24.49
N ASP A 162 6.63 43.12 -23.88
CA ASP A 162 5.39 42.38 -24.21
C ASP A 162 5.02 42.43 -25.72
N PRO A 163 5.12 43.57 -26.44
CA PRO A 163 4.83 43.61 -27.87
C PRO A 163 5.80 42.76 -28.69
N ALA A 164 7.09 42.77 -28.34
CA ALA A 164 8.13 42.01 -29.03
C ALA A 164 7.97 40.49 -28.80
N ILE A 165 7.64 40.09 -27.57
CA ILE A 165 7.37 38.69 -27.22
C ILE A 165 6.13 38.18 -27.97
N ALA A 166 5.05 38.97 -28.05
CA ALA A 166 3.86 38.62 -28.83
C ALA A 166 4.17 38.47 -30.33
N GLN A 167 4.99 39.36 -30.89
CA GLN A 167 5.41 39.30 -32.29
C GLN A 167 6.24 38.04 -32.59
N ILE A 168 7.21 37.70 -31.74
CA ILE A 168 8.00 36.45 -31.83
C ILE A 168 7.08 35.22 -31.76
N TYR A 169 6.07 35.22 -30.88
CA TYR A 169 5.15 34.10 -30.73
C TYR A 169 4.29 33.87 -31.99
N SER A 170 3.87 34.94 -32.67
CA SER A 170 3.13 34.86 -33.94
C SER A 170 3.99 34.27 -35.07
N GLN A 171 5.25 34.72 -35.19
CA GLN A 171 6.20 34.21 -36.18
C GLN A 171 6.52 32.73 -35.92
N ALA A 172 6.78 32.35 -34.66
CA ALA A 172 7.02 30.97 -34.26
C ALA A 172 5.83 30.04 -34.56
N SER A 173 4.58 30.53 -34.44
CA SER A 173 3.40 29.79 -34.89
C SER A 173 3.43 29.59 -36.41
N SER A 174 3.57 30.67 -37.18
CA SER A 174 3.54 30.57 -38.66
C SER A 174 4.60 29.62 -39.22
N ILE A 175 5.81 29.59 -38.64
CA ILE A 175 6.89 28.67 -39.02
C ILE A 175 6.51 27.22 -38.67
N ARG A 176 6.00 26.96 -37.46
CA ARG A 176 5.53 25.62 -37.03
C ARG A 176 4.42 25.10 -37.93
N ASP A 177 3.46 25.97 -38.23
CA ASP A 177 2.23 25.59 -38.92
C ASP A 177 2.52 25.36 -40.42
N ALA A 178 3.45 26.12 -41.04
CA ALA A 178 4.02 25.81 -42.36
C ALA A 178 4.85 24.51 -42.37
N LEU A 179 5.68 24.27 -41.35
CA LEU A 179 6.47 23.03 -41.25
C LEU A 179 5.57 21.78 -41.19
N ARG A 180 4.39 21.91 -40.56
CA ARG A 180 3.39 20.85 -40.41
C ARG A 180 2.77 20.39 -41.73
N GLU A 181 2.71 21.24 -42.76
CA GLU A 181 2.22 20.86 -44.09
C GLU A 181 3.29 20.09 -44.91
N THR A 182 4.57 20.21 -44.55
CA THR A 182 5.69 19.60 -45.29
C THR A 182 6.07 18.18 -44.83
N VAL A 183 5.48 17.68 -43.74
CA VAL A 183 5.81 16.37 -43.14
C VAL A 183 4.65 15.38 -43.34
N PRO A 184 4.85 14.27 -44.09
CA PRO A 184 3.82 13.24 -44.26
C PRO A 184 3.35 12.64 -42.94
N SER A 185 2.05 12.27 -42.87
CA SER A 185 1.46 11.66 -41.67
C SER A 185 2.19 10.39 -41.23
N PRO A 186 2.34 10.10 -39.91
CA PRO A 186 2.87 8.83 -39.42
C PRO A 186 2.15 7.58 -39.95
N ASP A 187 0.89 7.70 -40.36
CA ASP A 187 0.10 6.61 -40.95
C ASP A 187 0.47 6.27 -42.41
N SER A 188 1.39 7.03 -43.02
CA SER A 188 1.93 6.78 -44.37
C SER A 188 2.81 5.52 -44.43
N GLU A 189 2.95 4.96 -45.63
CA GLU A 189 3.80 3.77 -45.86
C GLU A 189 5.30 4.10 -45.75
N GLU A 190 5.71 5.33 -46.06
CA GLU A 190 7.07 5.83 -45.80
C GLU A 190 7.39 5.83 -44.30
N GLY A 191 6.44 6.27 -43.46
CA GLY A 191 6.58 6.27 -42.00
C GLY A 191 6.83 4.86 -41.45
N LYS A 192 5.98 3.91 -41.83
CA LYS A 192 6.06 2.50 -41.39
C LYS A 192 7.38 1.83 -41.82
N LYS A 193 7.89 2.14 -43.02
CA LYS A 193 9.19 1.64 -43.52
C LYS A 193 10.38 2.28 -42.79
N ARG A 194 10.32 3.58 -42.50
CA ARG A 194 11.38 4.27 -41.74
C ARG A 194 11.49 3.74 -40.32
N ASP A 195 10.36 3.40 -39.71
CA ASP A 195 10.35 2.58 -38.50
C ASP A 195 11.05 1.24 -38.78
N ALA A 196 10.48 0.35 -39.60
CA ALA A 196 11.00 -1.02 -39.85
C ALA A 196 12.54 -1.16 -39.83
N ALA A 197 13.27 -0.33 -40.59
CA ALA A 197 14.72 -0.32 -40.65
C ALA A 197 15.42 0.11 -39.33
N THR A 198 14.95 1.19 -38.70
CA THR A 198 15.50 1.76 -37.44
C THR A 198 15.37 0.78 -36.26
N ARG A 199 14.43 -0.16 -36.38
CA ARG A 199 14.01 -1.17 -35.39
C ARG A 199 14.92 -2.41 -35.49
N GLN A 200 15.17 -2.96 -36.69
CA GLN A 200 16.06 -4.11 -36.92
C GLN A 200 17.53 -3.86 -36.48
N GLN A 201 18.04 -2.64 -36.68
CA GLN A 201 19.41 -2.25 -36.27
C GLN A 201 19.65 -2.46 -34.76
N ARG A 202 18.67 -2.11 -33.93
CA ARG A 202 18.80 -2.08 -32.47
C ARG A 202 18.84 -3.49 -31.86
N THR A 203 18.17 -4.44 -32.50
CA THR A 203 18.27 -5.87 -32.13
C THR A 203 19.68 -6.41 -32.42
N ARG A 204 20.30 -6.00 -33.52
CA ARG A 204 21.67 -6.39 -33.89
C ARG A 204 22.73 -5.79 -32.95
N GLU A 205 22.55 -4.53 -32.54
CA GLU A 205 23.43 -3.87 -31.57
C GLU A 205 23.37 -4.55 -30.19
N LEU A 206 22.16 -4.92 -29.72
CA LEU A 206 22.00 -5.69 -28.48
C LEU A 206 22.65 -7.07 -28.56
N ALA A 207 22.48 -7.79 -29.68
CA ALA A 207 23.10 -9.10 -29.89
C ALA A 207 24.64 -9.04 -29.79
N ALA A 208 25.26 -8.05 -30.43
CA ALA A 208 26.70 -7.85 -30.36
C ALA A 208 27.20 -7.53 -28.93
N GLN A 209 26.46 -6.72 -28.15
CA GLN A 209 26.83 -6.40 -26.76
C GLN A 209 26.78 -7.61 -25.84
N VAL A 210 25.79 -8.50 -26.02
CA VAL A 210 25.64 -9.72 -25.21
C VAL A 210 26.78 -10.69 -25.51
N LEU A 211 27.04 -10.97 -26.79
CA LEU A 211 28.11 -11.90 -27.22
C LEU A 211 29.52 -11.40 -26.86
N ALA A 212 29.74 -10.09 -26.74
CA ALA A 212 31.00 -9.51 -26.27
C ALA A 212 31.20 -9.55 -24.72
N THR A 213 30.29 -10.19 -23.98
CA THR A 213 30.37 -10.23 -22.50
C THR A 213 31.51 -11.12 -21.96
N PRO A 214 31.77 -12.35 -22.47
CA PRO A 214 32.81 -13.22 -21.92
C PRO A 214 34.21 -12.59 -21.91
N GLU A 215 34.58 -11.85 -22.95
CA GLU A 215 35.87 -11.13 -22.99
C GLU A 215 36.00 -10.09 -21.87
N ARG A 216 34.93 -9.34 -21.60
CA ARG A 216 34.87 -8.39 -20.48
C ARG A 216 34.98 -9.09 -19.12
N LEU A 217 34.39 -10.28 -18.99
CA LEU A 217 34.51 -11.08 -17.76
C LEU A 217 35.94 -11.56 -17.56
N ARG A 218 36.63 -12.02 -18.62
CA ARG A 218 38.06 -12.37 -18.57
C ARG A 218 38.92 -11.18 -18.16
N ALA A 219 38.66 -10.00 -18.70
CA ALA A 219 39.37 -8.77 -18.33
C ALA A 219 39.19 -8.46 -16.83
N LEU A 220 37.94 -8.39 -16.34
CA LEU A 220 37.64 -8.18 -14.92
C LEU A 220 38.21 -9.28 -14.01
N ALA A 221 38.27 -10.53 -14.48
CA ALA A 221 38.90 -11.64 -13.75
C ALA A 221 40.42 -11.48 -13.66
N SER A 222 41.09 -11.04 -14.75
CA SER A 222 42.52 -10.75 -14.75
C SER A 222 42.91 -9.58 -13.84
N GLU A 223 42.00 -8.62 -13.65
CA GLU A 223 42.11 -7.54 -12.66
C GLU A 223 41.77 -7.99 -11.21
N GLY A 224 41.48 -9.27 -10.99
CA GLY A 224 41.08 -9.83 -9.69
C GLY A 224 39.66 -9.46 -9.24
N LYS A 225 38.87 -8.74 -10.05
CA LYS A 225 37.53 -8.23 -9.73
C LYS A 225 36.42 -9.28 -9.91
N ILE A 226 36.68 -10.52 -9.50
CA ILE A 226 35.79 -11.68 -9.67
C ILE A 226 34.37 -11.42 -9.14
N ALA A 227 34.23 -10.69 -8.03
CA ALA A 227 32.91 -10.34 -7.47
C ALA A 227 32.10 -9.36 -8.35
N GLN A 228 32.78 -8.48 -9.09
CA GLN A 228 32.14 -7.59 -10.07
C GLN A 228 31.78 -8.37 -11.34
N ALA A 229 32.71 -9.20 -11.86
CA ALA A 229 32.46 -10.05 -13.02
C ALA A 229 31.24 -10.96 -12.82
N ARG A 230 31.14 -11.63 -11.66
CA ARG A 230 29.94 -12.43 -11.28
C ARG A 230 28.64 -11.62 -11.26
N LYS A 231 28.69 -10.31 -10.98
CA LYS A 231 27.50 -9.43 -10.98
C LYS A 231 27.12 -9.00 -12.40
N GLU A 232 28.10 -8.68 -13.26
CA GLU A 232 27.86 -8.29 -14.65
C GLU A 232 27.34 -9.46 -15.50
N TRP A 233 27.73 -10.71 -15.20
CA TRP A 233 27.28 -11.89 -15.97
C TRP A 233 25.79 -12.26 -15.79
N VAL A 234 25.14 -11.86 -14.70
CA VAL A 234 23.80 -12.35 -14.32
C VAL A 234 22.71 -12.07 -15.36
N MET A 235 22.76 -10.91 -16.03
CA MET A 235 21.73 -10.52 -17.01
C MET A 235 22.04 -11.02 -18.43
N PRO A 236 23.27 -10.89 -18.97
CA PRO A 236 23.63 -11.49 -20.26
C PRO A 236 23.46 -13.00 -20.30
N ARG A 237 23.85 -13.72 -19.23
CA ARG A 237 23.65 -15.18 -19.13
C ARG A 237 22.19 -15.58 -19.28
N LYS A 238 21.28 -14.96 -18.51
CA LYS A 238 19.83 -15.24 -18.60
C LYS A 238 19.26 -14.96 -19.99
N LEU A 239 19.79 -13.94 -20.68
CA LEU A 239 19.36 -13.58 -22.02
C LEU A 239 19.81 -14.64 -23.04
N LEU A 240 21.06 -15.11 -22.95
CA LEU A 240 21.59 -16.23 -23.74
C LEU A 240 20.83 -17.55 -23.47
N GLU A 241 20.56 -17.87 -22.20
CA GLU A 241 19.72 -19.02 -21.82
C GLU A 241 18.33 -18.92 -22.47
N SER A 242 17.69 -17.74 -22.46
CA SER A 242 16.40 -17.51 -23.13
C SER A 242 16.45 -17.53 -24.66
N TRP A 243 17.62 -17.37 -25.27
CA TRP A 243 17.83 -17.52 -26.72
C TRP A 243 18.00 -19.00 -27.07
N LYS A 244 18.78 -19.74 -26.29
CA LYS A 244 18.93 -21.20 -26.38
C LYS A 244 17.59 -21.92 -26.26
N GLU A 245 16.78 -21.57 -25.25
CA GLU A 245 15.41 -22.10 -25.09
C GLU A 245 14.49 -21.84 -26.29
N LYS A 246 14.75 -20.78 -27.06
CA LYS A 246 13.97 -20.39 -28.26
C LYS A 246 14.61 -20.87 -29.57
N GLY A 247 15.68 -21.66 -29.51
CA GLY A 247 16.41 -22.13 -30.70
C GLY A 247 17.13 -21.02 -31.48
N LEU A 248 17.39 -19.87 -30.86
CA LEU A 248 18.04 -18.73 -31.47
C LEU A 248 19.56 -18.78 -31.23
N GLY A 249 20.34 -18.74 -32.31
CA GLY A 249 21.81 -18.56 -32.25
C GLY A 249 22.65 -19.84 -32.16
N GLY A 250 22.05 -21.03 -32.11
CA GLY A 250 22.75 -22.31 -32.29
C GLY A 250 23.91 -22.55 -31.32
N THR A 251 25.04 -23.03 -31.85
CA THR A 251 26.29 -23.31 -31.12
C THR A 251 26.87 -22.08 -30.44
N ASP A 252 26.86 -20.95 -31.12
CA ASP A 252 27.57 -19.72 -30.73
C ASP A 252 27.03 -19.15 -29.40
N VAL A 253 25.74 -19.39 -29.12
CA VAL A 253 25.08 -19.01 -27.86
C VAL A 253 25.45 -19.97 -26.72
N GLU A 254 25.69 -21.24 -27.01
CA GLU A 254 26.10 -22.24 -26.02
C GLU A 254 27.59 -22.06 -25.66
N GLU A 255 28.45 -21.89 -26.67
CA GLU A 255 29.86 -21.52 -26.49
C GLU A 255 30.01 -20.22 -25.69
N CYS A 256 29.22 -19.18 -25.99
CA CYS A 256 29.22 -17.93 -25.23
C CYS A 256 28.82 -18.09 -23.75
N ILE A 257 27.93 -19.05 -23.42
CA ILE A 257 27.59 -19.39 -22.03
C ILE A 257 28.77 -20.08 -21.34
N GLU A 258 29.38 -21.08 -21.99
CA GLU A 258 30.54 -21.80 -21.43
C GLU A 258 31.74 -20.86 -21.23
N GLU A 259 32.07 -20.02 -22.21
CA GLU A 259 33.17 -19.05 -22.12
C GLU A 259 33.00 -18.05 -20.96
N GLY A 260 31.76 -17.59 -20.71
CA GLY A 260 31.45 -16.64 -19.64
C GLY A 260 31.44 -17.27 -18.25
N ASP A 261 31.09 -18.56 -18.14
CA ASP A 261 31.22 -19.33 -16.90
C ASP A 261 32.69 -19.70 -16.60
N ASP A 262 33.47 -20.02 -17.63
CA ASP A 262 34.90 -20.38 -17.49
C ASP A 262 35.77 -19.19 -17.08
N ALA A 263 35.43 -17.98 -17.53
CA ALA A 263 35.98 -16.73 -17.02
C ALA A 263 35.75 -16.51 -15.50
N LEU A 264 34.91 -17.34 -14.85
CA LEU A 264 34.54 -17.25 -13.44
C LEU A 264 34.92 -18.51 -12.63
N ARG A 265 35.67 -19.47 -13.19
CA ARG A 265 36.20 -20.63 -12.44
C ARG A 265 37.44 -20.25 -11.61
N PRO A 266 37.62 -20.76 -10.37
CA PRO A 266 38.87 -20.64 -9.63
C PRO A 266 39.99 -21.46 -10.29
N VAL A 267 41.23 -20.97 -10.25
CA VAL A 267 42.42 -21.73 -10.69
C VAL A 267 43.02 -22.46 -9.49
N ASP A 268 42.69 -23.74 -9.33
CA ASP A 268 43.26 -24.59 -8.27
C ASP A 268 44.74 -24.89 -8.51
N ASN A 269 45.57 -24.60 -7.50
CA ASN A 269 46.97 -25.04 -7.46
C ASN A 269 47.16 -26.06 -6.32
N LYS A 270 48.00 -27.08 -6.54
CA LYS A 270 47.93 -28.37 -5.82
C LYS A 270 48.68 -28.43 -4.49
N SER A 271 48.35 -29.47 -3.71
CA SER A 271 49.06 -30.03 -2.53
C SER A 271 48.90 -29.27 -1.19
N SER A 272 48.84 -29.92 -0.01
CA SER A 272 48.70 -31.36 0.33
C SER A 272 48.35 -31.56 1.83
N ALA A 273 47.80 -32.74 2.17
CA ALA A 273 47.71 -33.33 3.54
C ALA A 273 46.82 -32.60 4.57
N SER A 274 46.22 -33.25 5.59
CA SER A 274 45.99 -34.69 5.84
C SER A 274 44.78 -34.90 6.76
N SER A 275 44.18 -36.10 6.74
CA SER A 275 43.08 -36.52 7.63
C SER A 275 43.59 -36.85 9.07
N PRO A 276 42.73 -37.00 10.10
CA PRO A 276 41.97 -38.25 10.22
C PRO A 276 40.49 -38.11 10.66
N ARG A 277 39.76 -39.24 10.56
CA ARG A 277 38.36 -39.43 10.98
C ARG A 277 38.28 -39.88 12.45
N LEU A 278 37.13 -39.69 13.08
CA LEU A 278 36.62 -40.59 14.14
C LEU A 278 35.15 -40.96 13.87
N SER A 279 34.58 -41.83 14.70
CA SER A 279 33.61 -42.84 14.26
C SER A 279 32.18 -42.75 14.84
N ARG A 280 31.46 -43.86 14.76
CA ARG A 280 30.00 -44.04 14.74
C ARG A 280 29.45 -44.43 16.13
N ASP A 281 28.12 -44.54 16.20
CA ASP A 281 27.31 -45.04 17.34
C ASP A 281 27.19 -44.02 18.50
N GLU A 282 26.13 -44.01 19.32
CA GLU A 282 25.19 -45.06 19.70
C GLU A 282 23.70 -44.81 19.36
N ARG A 283 22.84 -45.81 19.63
CA ARG A 283 21.37 -45.72 19.65
C ARG A 283 20.79 -46.28 20.97
N LEU A 284 20.30 -45.41 21.85
CA LEU A 284 19.39 -45.73 22.96
C LEU A 284 18.49 -44.50 23.23
N SER A 285 17.24 -44.59 23.67
CA SER A 285 16.24 -45.66 23.57
C SER A 285 14.84 -45.02 23.63
N ARG A 286 13.79 -45.72 23.19
CA ARG A 286 12.39 -45.34 23.46
C ARG A 286 11.89 -46.18 24.63
N ASP A 287 11.43 -45.54 25.71
CA ASP A 287 10.08 -45.70 26.27
C ASP A 287 9.94 -45.10 27.69
N GLU A 288 9.56 -43.83 27.78
CA GLU A 288 9.11 -43.25 29.07
C GLU A 288 8.14 -42.06 28.91
N ARG A 289 7.17 -42.17 27.99
CA ARG A 289 6.12 -41.14 27.75
C ARG A 289 4.69 -41.68 27.68
N ARG A 290 4.33 -42.59 28.59
CA ARG A 290 2.94 -43.02 28.86
C ARG A 290 2.65 -43.23 30.35
N SER A 291 2.97 -42.25 31.20
CA SER A 291 2.62 -42.28 32.64
C SER A 291 2.54 -40.88 33.30
N ARG A 292 2.05 -39.85 32.60
CA ARG A 292 1.87 -38.49 33.18
C ARG A 292 0.50 -37.82 32.99
N ASP A 293 -0.45 -38.45 32.30
CA ASP A 293 -1.81 -37.90 32.09
C ASP A 293 -2.79 -38.15 33.25
N SER A 294 -2.32 -38.66 34.40
CA SER A 294 -3.16 -39.07 35.54
C SER A 294 -2.87 -38.36 36.86
N ARG A 295 -2.04 -37.30 36.87
CA ARG A 295 -1.72 -36.50 38.07
C ARG A 295 -1.62 -35.00 37.79
N ASN A 296 -2.72 -34.42 37.30
CA ASN A 296 -2.85 -32.96 37.15
C ASN A 296 -4.30 -32.44 37.35
N SER A 297 -5.11 -33.15 38.14
CA SER A 297 -6.50 -32.80 38.49
C SER A 297 -6.65 -32.19 39.90
N GLU A 298 -5.55 -31.96 40.62
CA GLU A 298 -5.53 -31.50 42.01
C GLU A 298 -4.67 -30.23 42.16
N ASN A 299 -5.01 -29.19 41.39
CA ASN A 299 -4.70 -27.79 41.70
C ASN A 299 -5.52 -26.85 40.80
N ASP A 300 -6.85 -26.95 40.88
CA ASP A 300 -7.75 -25.89 40.40
C ASP A 300 -7.61 -24.64 41.28
N VAL A 301 -6.50 -23.93 41.09
CA VAL A 301 -6.30 -22.58 41.63
C VAL A 301 -7.41 -21.73 41.05
N LYS A 302 -8.35 -21.35 41.93
CA LYS A 302 -9.65 -20.80 41.57
C LYS A 302 -9.52 -19.36 41.09
N LYS A 303 -9.02 -19.20 39.85
CA LYS A 303 -8.74 -17.94 39.16
C LYS A 303 -9.79 -16.88 39.41
N SER A 304 -9.34 -15.64 39.59
CA SER A 304 -10.26 -14.53 39.80
C SER A 304 -11.24 -14.39 38.64
N LYS A 305 -12.49 -14.03 38.96
CA LYS A 305 -13.55 -13.84 37.98
C LYS A 305 -13.50 -12.45 37.32
N LYS A 306 -12.30 -11.85 37.26
CA LYS A 306 -12.04 -10.56 36.63
C LYS A 306 -11.80 -10.71 35.14
N VAL A 307 -12.37 -9.78 34.37
CA VAL A 307 -12.04 -9.53 32.97
C VAL A 307 -11.45 -8.13 32.86
N LEU A 308 -10.28 -8.02 32.22
CA LEU A 308 -9.63 -6.74 31.97
C LEU A 308 -9.90 -6.30 30.53
N VAL A 309 -10.38 -5.08 30.36
CA VAL A 309 -10.59 -4.43 29.06
C VAL A 309 -9.46 -3.42 28.83
N THR A 310 -8.96 -3.36 27.60
CA THR A 310 -7.90 -2.43 27.19
C THR A 310 -8.06 -2.10 25.70
N ASN A 311 -7.65 -0.92 25.26
CA ASN A 311 -7.55 -0.64 23.83
C ASN A 311 -6.36 -1.41 23.25
N ASP A 312 -5.20 -1.21 23.88
CA ASP A 312 -3.93 -1.78 23.47
C ASP A 312 -3.36 -2.70 24.56
N LEU A 313 -3.13 -3.97 24.22
CA LEU A 313 -2.48 -4.92 25.13
C LEU A 313 -0.95 -4.71 25.15
N THR A 314 -0.52 -3.65 25.84
CA THR A 314 0.91 -3.36 26.05
C THR A 314 1.53 -4.28 27.10
N TYR A 315 2.88 -4.31 27.18
CA TYR A 315 3.60 -5.02 28.24
C TYR A 315 3.14 -4.60 29.65
N GLN A 316 2.89 -3.32 29.87
CA GLN A 316 2.48 -2.81 31.18
C GLN A 316 1.05 -3.25 31.55
N VAL A 317 0.13 -3.27 30.57
CA VAL A 317 -1.23 -3.82 30.75
C VAL A 317 -1.19 -5.33 31.01
N ALA A 318 -0.29 -6.05 30.35
CA ALA A 318 -0.11 -7.49 30.58
C ALA A 318 0.48 -7.81 31.96
N VAL A 319 1.36 -6.96 32.51
CA VAL A 319 1.85 -7.09 33.89
C VAL A 319 0.73 -6.81 34.88
N ASP A 320 -0.02 -5.72 34.72
CA ASP A 320 -1.19 -5.36 35.53
C ASP A 320 -2.26 -6.46 35.55
N ALA A 321 -2.52 -7.09 34.40
CA ALA A 321 -3.43 -8.23 34.27
C ALA A 321 -2.97 -9.47 35.06
N ILE A 322 -1.65 -9.73 35.12
CA ILE A 322 -1.07 -10.84 35.90
C ILE A 322 -1.08 -10.51 37.39
N GLU A 323 -0.75 -9.29 37.78
CA GLU A 323 -0.78 -8.83 39.18
C GLU A 323 -2.20 -8.83 39.77
N GLN A 324 -3.23 -8.65 38.93
CA GLN A 324 -4.65 -8.74 39.32
C GLN A 324 -5.27 -10.15 39.19
N ASP A 325 -4.50 -11.18 38.80
CA ASP A 325 -4.97 -12.54 38.46
C ASP A 325 -6.22 -12.57 37.57
N VAL A 326 -6.25 -11.79 36.49
CA VAL A 326 -7.44 -11.78 35.62
C VAL A 326 -7.56 -13.10 34.84
N SER A 327 -8.78 -13.55 34.58
CA SER A 327 -9.01 -14.75 33.77
C SER A 327 -8.90 -14.46 32.27
N VAL A 328 -9.39 -13.29 31.84
CA VAL A 328 -9.49 -12.90 30.43
C VAL A 328 -9.09 -11.44 30.25
N ILE A 329 -8.36 -11.15 29.18
CA ILE A 329 -8.16 -9.79 28.64
C ILE A 329 -9.01 -9.65 27.38
N VAL A 330 -9.80 -8.58 27.29
CA VAL A 330 -10.49 -8.13 26.08
C VAL A 330 -9.72 -6.92 25.54
N SER A 331 -8.94 -7.14 24.49
CA SER A 331 -8.14 -6.11 23.82
C SER A 331 -8.89 -5.59 22.59
N TYR A 332 -9.08 -4.28 22.46
CA TYR A 332 -9.71 -3.69 21.27
C TYR A 332 -8.89 -4.01 20.02
N HIS A 333 -7.61 -3.66 20.04
CA HIS A 333 -6.66 -4.01 18.98
C HIS A 333 -6.18 -5.46 19.09
N PRO A 334 -5.97 -6.16 17.96
CA PRO A 334 -5.54 -7.54 17.96
C PRO A 334 -4.06 -7.64 18.32
N PHE A 335 -3.80 -8.15 19.52
CA PHE A 335 -2.44 -8.40 20.02
C PHE A 335 -1.62 -9.35 19.12
N ILE A 336 -2.24 -10.05 18.18
CA ILE A 336 -1.59 -10.78 17.09
C ILE A 336 -2.21 -10.33 15.74
N PHE A 337 -1.82 -9.14 15.26
CA PHE A 337 -2.27 -8.62 13.96
C PHE A 337 -1.61 -9.37 12.78
N GLY A 338 -0.31 -9.65 12.88
CA GLY A 338 0.45 -10.42 11.89
C GLY A 338 0.68 -11.86 12.34
N GLY A 339 0.66 -12.82 11.40
CA GLY A 339 0.85 -14.24 11.70
C GLY A 339 2.26 -14.55 12.23
N LEU A 340 2.36 -14.96 13.49
CA LEU A 340 3.63 -15.30 14.13
C LEU A 340 4.21 -16.60 13.55
N LYS A 341 5.39 -16.52 12.92
CA LYS A 341 6.15 -17.69 12.42
C LYS A 341 6.93 -18.42 13.51
N SER A 342 7.11 -17.79 14.66
CA SER A 342 7.81 -18.30 15.84
C SER A 342 7.38 -17.52 17.08
N ILE A 343 7.49 -18.12 18.26
CA ILE A 343 7.26 -17.44 19.55
C ILE A 343 8.54 -17.59 20.39
N THR A 344 9.16 -16.46 20.77
CA THR A 344 10.45 -16.42 21.45
C THR A 344 10.49 -15.30 22.49
N ASN A 345 11.39 -15.39 23.47
CA ASN A 345 11.62 -14.32 24.46
C ASN A 345 12.58 -13.21 23.94
N LYS A 346 12.82 -13.12 22.62
CA LYS A 346 13.70 -12.10 22.00
C LYS A 346 12.94 -10.86 21.52
N ASP A 347 11.66 -11.04 21.20
CA ASP A 347 10.76 -9.97 20.78
C ASP A 347 9.84 -9.57 21.96
N PRO A 348 9.63 -8.28 22.25
CA PRO A 348 8.82 -7.85 23.41
C PRO A 348 7.36 -8.30 23.38
N GLN A 349 6.74 -8.39 22.19
CA GLN A 349 5.35 -8.80 22.02
C GLN A 349 5.23 -10.32 22.24
N GLN A 350 6.15 -11.12 21.67
CA GLN A 350 6.22 -12.57 21.91
C GLN A 350 6.59 -12.90 23.37
N ALA A 351 7.48 -12.13 24.00
CA ALA A 351 7.81 -12.27 25.43
C ALA A 351 6.59 -11.97 26.33
N THR A 352 5.76 -11.00 25.94
CA THR A 352 4.50 -10.67 26.63
C THR A 352 3.47 -11.78 26.45
N LEU A 353 3.33 -12.33 25.24
CA LEU A 353 2.50 -13.51 24.94
C LEU A 353 2.87 -14.70 25.85
N LEU A 354 4.16 -15.03 25.94
CA LEU A 354 4.66 -16.13 26.77
C LEU A 354 4.37 -15.94 28.26
N ARG A 355 4.35 -14.69 28.77
CA ARG A 355 3.98 -14.38 30.16
C ARG A 355 2.50 -14.62 30.42
N LEU A 356 1.62 -14.11 29.56
CA LEU A 356 0.18 -14.30 29.65
C LEU A 356 -0.20 -15.78 29.54
N ALA A 357 0.41 -16.50 28.60
CA ALA A 357 0.23 -17.95 28.46
C ALA A 357 0.70 -18.73 29.69
N LYS A 358 1.85 -18.37 30.28
CA LYS A 358 2.34 -18.99 31.54
C LYS A 358 1.40 -18.69 32.73
N ALA A 359 0.76 -17.52 32.75
CA ALA A 359 -0.24 -17.15 33.76
C ALA A 359 -1.65 -17.70 33.47
N GLY A 360 -1.83 -18.46 32.38
CA GLY A 360 -3.13 -19.02 31.98
C GLY A 360 -4.18 -17.97 31.64
N ILE A 361 -3.78 -16.77 31.20
CA ILE A 361 -4.69 -15.66 30.90
C ILE A 361 -5.10 -15.73 29.42
N ALA A 362 -6.40 -15.85 29.17
CA ALA A 362 -6.94 -15.81 27.81
C ALA A 362 -6.94 -14.38 27.27
N VAL A 363 -6.73 -14.22 25.96
CA VAL A 363 -6.85 -12.92 25.27
C VAL A 363 -7.92 -13.06 24.19
N TYR A 364 -8.96 -12.24 24.27
CA TYR A 364 -9.99 -12.08 23.25
C TYR A 364 -9.84 -10.71 22.59
N CYS A 365 -10.17 -10.63 21.30
CA CYS A 365 -10.13 -9.38 20.55
C CYS A 365 -11.27 -9.33 19.52
N PRO A 366 -12.23 -8.41 19.67
CA PRO A 366 -13.32 -8.24 18.72
C PRO A 366 -13.00 -7.22 17.60
N HIS A 367 -12.14 -6.22 17.86
CA HIS A 367 -11.66 -5.24 16.88
C HIS A 367 -12.78 -4.69 15.97
N THR A 368 -12.63 -4.84 14.65
CA THR A 368 -13.57 -4.43 13.61
C THR A 368 -14.98 -5.03 13.71
N ALA A 369 -15.24 -6.02 14.57
CA ALA A 369 -16.61 -6.44 14.90
C ALA A 369 -17.33 -5.43 15.81
N VAL A 370 -16.60 -4.66 16.63
CA VAL A 370 -17.12 -3.55 17.43
C VAL A 370 -17.31 -2.30 16.58
N ASP A 371 -16.41 -2.03 15.64
CA ASP A 371 -16.61 -0.99 14.62
C ASP A 371 -17.92 -1.18 13.85
N ALA A 372 -18.24 -2.44 13.53
CA ALA A 372 -19.37 -2.82 12.69
C ALA A 372 -20.67 -3.09 13.46
N ALA A 373 -20.67 -3.11 14.80
CA ALA A 373 -21.88 -3.41 15.57
C ALA A 373 -22.89 -2.23 15.48
N PRO A 374 -24.22 -2.49 15.38
CA PRO A 374 -25.22 -1.41 15.27
C PRO A 374 -25.20 -0.41 16.43
N GLU A 375 -24.88 -0.87 17.64
CA GLU A 375 -24.63 -0.03 18.84
C GLU A 375 -23.14 -0.01 19.22
N GLY A 376 -22.28 -0.07 18.21
CA GLY A 376 -20.83 -0.18 18.31
C GLY A 376 -20.11 1.16 18.45
N LEU A 377 -18.79 1.11 18.25
CA LEU A 377 -17.89 2.26 18.44
C LEU A 377 -18.28 3.46 17.57
N ASN A 378 -18.61 3.22 16.30
CA ASN A 378 -18.92 4.29 15.35
C ASN A 378 -20.29 4.93 15.61
N THR A 379 -21.24 4.19 16.20
CA THR A 379 -22.52 4.73 16.66
C THR A 379 -22.32 5.67 17.86
N TRP A 380 -21.53 5.25 18.86
CA TRP A 380 -21.16 6.07 20.02
C TRP A 380 -20.38 7.34 19.62
N LEU A 381 -19.44 7.25 18.68
CA LEU A 381 -18.73 8.43 18.17
C LEU A 381 -19.68 9.39 17.42
N ALA A 382 -20.70 8.86 16.74
CA ALA A 382 -21.76 9.66 16.13
C ALA A 382 -22.73 10.25 17.16
N ASP A 383 -22.93 9.61 18.31
CA ASP A 383 -23.67 10.18 19.46
C ASP A 383 -22.91 11.38 20.05
N ILE A 384 -21.58 11.34 20.13
CA ILE A 384 -20.76 12.48 20.59
C ILE A 384 -20.85 13.66 19.61
N VAL A 385 -20.73 13.41 18.30
CA VAL A 385 -20.86 14.45 17.26
C VAL A 385 -22.28 15.03 17.23
N SER A 386 -23.31 14.21 17.44
CA SER A 386 -24.71 14.66 17.48
C SER A 386 -25.05 15.41 18.76
N GLY A 387 -24.73 14.83 19.93
CA GLY A 387 -25.11 15.31 21.25
C GLY A 387 -26.62 15.58 21.36
N PRO A 388 -27.05 16.77 21.80
CA PRO A 388 -28.47 17.09 21.94
C PRO A 388 -29.18 17.40 20.61
N HIS A 389 -28.46 17.49 19.49
CA HIS A 389 -29.04 17.86 18.19
C HIS A 389 -29.60 16.64 17.46
N GLN A 390 -30.84 16.74 16.99
CA GLN A 390 -31.49 15.70 16.20
C GLN A 390 -30.75 15.49 14.87
N SER A 391 -30.44 14.22 14.56
CA SER A 391 -29.79 13.82 13.33
C SER A 391 -30.34 12.49 12.81
N GLN A 392 -30.56 12.43 11.50
CA GLN A 392 -30.85 11.19 10.79
C GLN A 392 -29.53 10.49 10.49
N ARG A 393 -29.39 9.20 10.86
CA ARG A 393 -28.11 8.47 10.77
C ARG A 393 -28.22 7.18 9.96
N SER A 394 -27.11 6.79 9.35
CA SER A 394 -26.94 5.59 8.55
C SER A 394 -25.51 5.07 8.65
N VAL A 395 -25.26 3.81 8.27
CA VAL A 395 -23.92 3.23 8.21
C VAL A 395 -23.20 3.66 6.93
N ALA A 396 -21.92 4.01 7.01
CA ALA A 396 -21.14 4.47 5.85
C ALA A 396 -20.82 3.34 4.85
N ILE A 397 -20.44 2.16 5.36
CA ILE A 397 -20.24 0.93 4.55
C ILE A 397 -20.93 -0.26 5.25
N PRO A 398 -22.15 -0.65 4.82
CA PRO A 398 -22.88 -1.79 5.41
C PRO A 398 -22.11 -3.12 5.33
N CYS A 399 -22.21 -3.92 6.40
CA CYS A 399 -21.61 -5.25 6.48
C CYS A 399 -22.55 -6.30 5.85
N SER A 400 -22.33 -6.62 4.58
CA SER A 400 -23.14 -7.59 3.82
C SER A 400 -23.11 -9.03 4.37
N THR A 401 -22.15 -9.36 5.23
CA THR A 401 -22.02 -10.65 5.91
C THR A 401 -22.60 -10.68 7.32
N ALA A 402 -23.25 -9.61 7.77
CA ALA A 402 -23.88 -9.56 9.09
C ALA A 402 -25.11 -10.51 9.17
N PRO A 403 -25.33 -11.21 10.29
CA PRO A 403 -26.54 -11.99 10.50
C PRO A 403 -27.76 -11.07 10.64
N SER A 404 -28.96 -11.58 10.32
CA SER A 404 -30.21 -10.81 10.39
C SER A 404 -30.53 -10.23 11.77
N SER A 405 -30.04 -10.86 12.85
CA SER A 405 -30.12 -10.35 14.22
C SER A 405 -29.29 -9.08 14.47
N HIS A 406 -28.38 -8.73 13.56
CA HIS A 406 -27.50 -7.55 13.59
C HIS A 406 -27.75 -6.67 12.36
N SER A 407 -29.02 -6.53 11.96
CA SER A 407 -29.44 -5.56 10.93
C SER A 407 -28.95 -4.15 11.30
N GLY A 408 -28.45 -3.40 10.31
CA GLY A 408 -27.81 -2.10 10.54
C GLY A 408 -26.33 -2.19 10.96
N ALA A 409 -25.67 -3.34 10.81
CA ALA A 409 -24.23 -3.47 11.03
C ALA A 409 -23.38 -2.94 9.86
N GLY A 410 -22.21 -2.36 10.17
CA GLY A 410 -21.17 -2.00 9.21
C GLY A 410 -20.31 -0.80 9.64
N TYR A 411 -19.35 -0.43 8.80
CA TYR A 411 -18.25 0.46 9.16
C TYR A 411 -18.60 1.93 8.99
N GLY A 412 -18.25 2.73 10.00
CA GLY A 412 -18.50 4.17 10.05
C GLY A 412 -19.99 4.55 10.09
N ALA A 413 -20.28 5.78 10.52
CA ALA A 413 -21.64 6.31 10.53
C ALA A 413 -21.68 7.67 9.81
N ILE A 414 -22.68 7.85 8.94
CA ILE A 414 -23.01 9.12 8.26
C ILE A 414 -24.29 9.66 8.87
N GLY A 415 -24.28 10.94 9.26
CA GLY A 415 -25.43 11.63 9.82
C GLY A 415 -25.72 12.95 9.12
N ARG A 416 -27.00 13.35 9.14
CA ARG A 416 -27.47 14.67 8.70
C ARG A 416 -28.30 15.29 9.81
N PHE A 417 -27.96 16.52 10.20
CA PHE A 417 -28.69 17.28 11.20
C PHE A 417 -29.97 17.87 10.62
N ASP A 418 -31.01 17.97 11.46
CA ASP A 418 -32.24 18.70 11.11
C ASP A 418 -31.98 20.23 11.07
N ASN A 419 -31.03 20.72 11.87
CA ASN A 419 -30.60 22.13 11.93
C ASN A 419 -29.07 22.22 12.02
N ALA A 420 -28.44 23.16 11.30
CA ALA A 420 -26.98 23.19 11.17
C ALA A 420 -26.25 23.59 12.47
N VAL A 421 -25.39 22.69 12.98
CA VAL A 421 -24.70 22.79 14.28
C VAL A 421 -23.39 23.57 14.14
N SER A 422 -22.89 24.18 15.21
CA SER A 422 -21.59 24.86 15.19
C SER A 422 -20.42 23.87 15.15
N LEU A 423 -19.46 24.05 14.23
CA LEU A 423 -18.24 23.22 14.19
C LEU A 423 -17.44 23.31 15.50
N SER A 424 -17.32 24.52 16.04
CA SER A 424 -16.75 24.79 17.37
C SER A 424 -17.41 24.01 18.51
N GLU A 425 -18.73 23.84 18.46
CA GLU A 425 -19.51 23.08 19.46
C GLU A 425 -19.33 21.56 19.29
N ILE A 426 -19.19 21.06 18.06
CA ILE A 426 -18.83 19.66 17.79
C ILE A 426 -17.42 19.37 18.33
N ILE A 427 -16.44 20.25 18.07
CA ILE A 427 -15.06 20.08 18.53
C ILE A 427 -14.95 20.12 20.05
N LEU A 428 -15.67 21.02 20.74
CA LEU A 428 -15.68 21.07 22.20
C LEU A 428 -16.25 19.78 22.83
N ARG A 429 -17.34 19.23 22.28
CA ARG A 429 -17.94 17.97 22.76
C ARG A 429 -17.05 16.75 22.48
N LEU A 430 -16.39 16.70 21.31
CA LEU A 430 -15.36 15.71 21.02
C LEU A 430 -14.18 15.82 22.00
N ALA A 431 -13.71 17.03 22.29
CA ALA A 431 -12.62 17.26 23.23
C ALA A 431 -12.96 16.80 24.65
N GLU A 432 -14.16 17.14 25.14
CA GLU A 432 -14.66 16.67 26.44
C GLU A 432 -14.75 15.14 26.50
N LYS A 433 -15.47 14.53 25.54
CA LYS A 433 -15.82 13.10 25.58
C LYS A 433 -14.68 12.15 25.24
N LEU A 434 -13.68 12.58 24.47
CA LEU A 434 -12.52 11.75 24.11
C LEU A 434 -11.34 11.89 25.09
N GLY A 435 -11.66 12.16 26.37
CA GLY A 435 -10.72 12.18 27.48
C GLY A 435 -10.14 13.55 27.85
N GLY A 436 -10.82 14.65 27.52
CA GLY A 436 -10.36 16.01 27.83
C GLY A 436 -9.22 16.49 26.93
N LEU A 437 -9.36 16.32 25.61
CA LEU A 437 -8.35 16.71 24.62
C LEU A 437 -8.09 18.23 24.66
N LYS A 438 -6.91 18.65 25.15
CA LYS A 438 -6.49 20.06 25.12
C LYS A 438 -6.33 20.63 23.71
N HIS A 439 -6.00 19.75 22.75
CA HIS A 439 -5.73 20.10 21.36
C HIS A 439 -6.38 19.08 20.43
N VAL A 440 -6.98 19.55 19.35
CA VAL A 440 -7.63 18.74 18.32
C VAL A 440 -7.08 19.18 16.96
N MET A 441 -6.72 18.24 16.10
CA MET A 441 -6.20 18.54 14.77
C MET A 441 -7.37 18.77 13.81
N VAL A 442 -7.38 19.90 13.10
CA VAL A 442 -8.46 20.26 12.16
C VAL A 442 -7.87 20.73 10.83
N ALA A 443 -8.28 20.09 9.74
CA ALA A 443 -8.04 20.56 8.38
C ALA A 443 -9.36 21.11 7.82
N SER A 444 -9.39 22.39 7.46
CA SER A 444 -10.59 23.08 6.96
C SER A 444 -10.39 23.56 5.51
N PRO A 445 -11.47 23.71 4.71
CA PRO A 445 -11.41 24.37 3.40
C PRO A 445 -10.82 25.78 3.47
N VAL A 446 -10.23 26.25 2.37
CA VAL A 446 -9.63 27.58 2.29
C VAL A 446 -10.70 28.66 2.51
N GLY A 447 -10.50 29.51 3.52
CA GLY A 447 -11.43 30.57 3.91
C GLY A 447 -12.49 30.16 4.95
N ALA A 448 -12.56 28.89 5.35
CA ALA A 448 -13.41 28.46 6.46
C ALA A 448 -12.75 28.78 7.82
N ASP A 449 -13.51 29.39 8.73
CA ASP A 449 -13.11 29.59 10.14
C ASP A 449 -13.88 28.62 11.05
N VAL A 450 -13.15 27.91 11.89
CA VAL A 450 -13.66 26.89 12.81
C VAL A 450 -14.69 27.47 13.80
N LYS A 451 -14.60 28.76 14.14
CA LYS A 451 -15.52 29.41 15.09
C LYS A 451 -16.89 29.72 14.48
N THR A 452 -16.94 30.03 13.19
CA THR A 452 -18.14 30.49 12.47
C THR A 452 -18.78 29.41 11.58
N THR A 453 -18.02 28.40 11.16
CA THR A 453 -18.48 27.30 10.29
C THR A 453 -19.65 26.53 10.92
N LYS A 454 -20.68 26.28 10.09
CA LYS A 454 -21.85 25.46 10.43
C LYS A 454 -21.81 24.14 9.66
N ILE A 455 -22.20 23.05 10.34
CA ILE A 455 -22.18 21.68 9.84
C ILE A 455 -23.63 21.18 9.76
N SER A 456 -24.07 20.78 8.57
CA SER A 456 -25.40 20.20 8.33
C SER A 456 -25.34 18.67 8.23
N SER A 457 -24.15 18.11 7.98
CA SER A 457 -23.91 16.70 7.71
C SER A 457 -22.51 16.28 8.16
N PHE A 458 -22.39 15.04 8.63
CA PHE A 458 -21.14 14.51 9.15
C PHE A 458 -20.93 13.03 8.79
N GLY A 459 -19.67 12.61 8.75
CA GLY A 459 -19.26 11.21 8.72
C GLY A 459 -18.24 10.95 9.84
N VAL A 460 -18.43 9.88 10.61
CA VAL A 460 -17.49 9.44 11.64
C VAL A 460 -17.01 8.01 11.38
N CYS A 461 -15.73 7.76 11.61
CA CYS A 461 -15.17 6.42 11.68
C CYS A 461 -13.94 6.45 12.58
N ALA A 462 -13.92 5.68 13.66
CA ALA A 462 -12.81 5.63 14.59
C ALA A 462 -11.51 5.07 13.96
N GLY A 463 -10.40 5.20 14.68
CA GLY A 463 -9.07 4.74 14.27
C GLY A 463 -8.61 5.35 12.95
N SER A 464 -8.15 4.50 12.03
CA SER A 464 -7.68 4.88 10.68
C SER A 464 -8.83 5.02 9.66
N GLY A 465 -9.93 5.67 10.06
CA GLY A 465 -11.25 5.60 9.44
C GLY A 465 -11.47 6.33 8.10
N TYR A 466 -10.53 7.14 7.61
CA TYR A 466 -10.73 7.95 6.39
C TYR A 466 -11.09 7.12 5.15
N ASP A 467 -10.51 5.93 4.98
CA ASP A 467 -10.77 5.09 3.81
C ASP A 467 -12.20 4.51 3.76
N VAL A 468 -12.92 4.50 4.89
CA VAL A 468 -14.36 4.21 4.99
C VAL A 468 -15.17 5.43 4.54
N LEU A 469 -14.76 6.64 4.97
CA LEU A 469 -15.52 7.87 4.79
C LEU A 469 -15.26 8.62 3.48
N LYS A 470 -14.19 8.33 2.73
CA LYS A 470 -13.77 9.08 1.50
C LYS A 470 -14.79 9.16 0.35
N LYS A 471 -15.96 8.52 0.47
CA LYS A 471 -17.10 8.59 -0.46
C LYS A 471 -18.31 9.33 0.13
N ALA A 472 -18.28 9.73 1.39
CA ALA A 472 -19.37 10.43 2.06
C ALA A 472 -19.40 11.90 1.61
N GLU A 473 -20.52 12.32 1.03
CA GLU A 473 -20.78 13.71 0.64
C GLU A 473 -21.33 14.47 1.87
N VAL A 474 -20.40 14.89 2.75
CA VAL A 474 -20.70 15.49 4.06
C VAL A 474 -19.79 16.68 4.37
N ASP A 475 -20.28 17.64 5.16
CA ASP A 475 -19.55 18.86 5.52
C ASP A 475 -18.38 18.60 6.50
N LEU A 476 -18.57 17.62 7.40
CA LEU A 476 -17.61 17.23 8.43
C LEU A 476 -17.22 15.75 8.33
N LEU A 477 -15.94 15.47 8.45
CA LEU A 477 -15.37 14.14 8.67
C LEU A 477 -14.70 14.10 10.05
N VAL A 478 -14.92 13.05 10.84
CA VAL A 478 -14.24 12.80 12.12
C VAL A 478 -13.60 11.42 12.10
N THR A 479 -12.30 11.38 12.39
CA THR A 479 -11.50 10.15 12.40
C THR A 479 -10.45 10.21 13.50
N GLY A 480 -9.92 9.06 13.94
CA GLY A 480 -8.76 9.05 14.83
C GLY A 480 -7.52 9.62 14.11
N GLU A 481 -7.18 9.04 12.96
CA GLU A 481 -6.06 9.46 12.12
C GLU A 481 -6.38 9.43 10.61
N THR A 482 -5.49 10.03 9.81
CA THR A 482 -5.44 9.89 8.35
C THR A 482 -4.07 10.29 7.79
N SER A 483 -3.84 10.10 6.48
CA SER A 483 -2.64 10.59 5.80
C SER A 483 -2.75 12.08 5.40
N HIS A 484 -1.61 12.76 5.27
CA HIS A 484 -1.55 14.15 4.81
C HIS A 484 -2.28 14.38 3.47
N HIS A 485 -2.09 13.50 2.49
CA HIS A 485 -2.78 13.61 1.19
C HIS A 485 -4.29 13.36 1.30
N SER A 486 -4.74 12.56 2.26
CA SER A 486 -6.17 12.34 2.54
C SER A 486 -6.81 13.59 3.16
N ALA A 487 -6.11 14.26 4.07
CA ALA A 487 -6.54 15.54 4.63
C ALA A 487 -6.59 16.65 3.55
N LEU A 488 -5.56 16.76 2.70
CA LEU A 488 -5.58 17.67 1.55
C LEU A 488 -6.73 17.39 0.58
N ARG A 489 -7.05 16.10 0.36
CA ARG A 489 -8.18 15.70 -0.47
C ARG A 489 -9.53 16.10 0.14
N ALA A 490 -9.72 15.90 1.45
CA ALA A 490 -10.96 16.30 2.14
C ALA A 490 -11.24 17.80 1.98
N ILE A 491 -10.25 18.66 2.27
CA ILE A 491 -10.42 20.11 2.16
C ILE A 491 -10.60 20.58 0.71
N GLN A 492 -10.03 19.87 -0.28
CA GLN A 492 -10.28 20.13 -1.70
C GLN A 492 -11.69 19.71 -2.14
N GLN A 493 -12.28 18.72 -1.49
CA GLN A 493 -13.69 18.34 -1.65
C GLN A 493 -14.66 19.24 -0.86
N GLY A 494 -14.17 20.33 -0.24
CA GLY A 494 -14.98 21.25 0.56
C GLY A 494 -15.31 20.74 1.98
N GLN A 495 -14.73 19.62 2.39
CA GLN A 495 -15.01 18.96 3.66
C GLN A 495 -14.06 19.44 4.76
N THR A 496 -14.59 19.70 5.95
CA THR A 496 -13.76 19.82 7.16
C THR A 496 -13.39 18.43 7.66
N LEU A 497 -12.14 18.22 8.05
CA LEU A 497 -11.67 16.99 8.66
C LEU A 497 -11.13 17.26 10.06
N VAL A 498 -11.70 16.58 11.05
CA VAL A 498 -11.28 16.60 12.45
C VAL A 498 -10.58 15.28 12.79
N GLN A 499 -9.36 15.38 13.31
CA GLN A 499 -8.54 14.26 13.78
C GLN A 499 -8.37 14.34 15.30
N VAL A 500 -8.71 13.25 15.97
CA VAL A 500 -8.77 13.15 17.44
C VAL A 500 -7.80 12.10 18.03
N PHE A 501 -6.79 11.72 17.25
CA PHE A 501 -5.83 10.62 17.48
C PHE A 501 -6.47 9.23 17.44
N HIS A 502 -5.74 8.24 16.88
CA HIS A 502 -6.22 6.88 16.62
C HIS A 502 -6.89 6.30 17.87
N SER A 503 -6.09 6.04 18.91
CA SER A 503 -6.56 5.31 20.08
C SER A 503 -7.28 6.16 21.15
N ASN A 504 -7.32 7.48 20.99
CA ASN A 504 -8.26 8.35 21.71
C ASN A 504 -9.68 8.31 21.13
N SER A 505 -9.83 8.07 19.82
CA SER A 505 -11.15 7.90 19.19
C SER A 505 -11.86 6.61 19.62
N GLU A 506 -11.14 5.66 20.21
CA GLU A 506 -11.65 4.37 20.68
C GLU A 506 -11.87 4.33 22.21
N ARG A 507 -10.90 4.81 23.02
CA ARG A 507 -10.85 4.58 24.47
C ARG A 507 -12.08 5.01 25.28
N GLY A 508 -12.79 6.06 24.87
CA GLY A 508 -13.99 6.49 25.57
C GLY A 508 -15.09 5.40 25.56
N TYR A 509 -15.27 4.72 24.43
CA TYR A 509 -16.24 3.62 24.27
C TYR A 509 -15.96 2.46 25.23
N LEU A 510 -14.68 2.18 25.53
CA LEU A 510 -14.29 1.10 26.43
C LEU A 510 -14.84 1.33 27.85
N GLN A 511 -14.84 2.58 28.31
CA GLN A 511 -15.34 2.98 29.63
C GLN A 511 -16.86 3.20 29.64
N GLU A 512 -17.37 4.01 28.69
CA GLU A 512 -18.78 4.43 28.69
C GLU A 512 -19.75 3.32 28.22
N VAL A 513 -19.32 2.42 27.32
CA VAL A 513 -20.23 1.46 26.64
C VAL A 513 -19.80 0.00 26.81
N LEU A 514 -18.56 -0.35 26.46
CA LEU A 514 -18.12 -1.75 26.41
C LEU A 514 -18.10 -2.36 27.81
N LYS A 515 -17.44 -1.71 28.78
CA LYS A 515 -17.37 -2.17 30.17
C LYS A 515 -18.76 -2.49 30.76
N PRO A 516 -19.73 -1.55 30.83
CA PRO A 516 -21.03 -1.84 31.45
C PRO A 516 -21.86 -2.87 30.67
N LYS A 517 -21.88 -2.84 29.32
CA LYS A 517 -22.60 -3.85 28.53
C LYS A 517 -22.01 -5.25 28.71
N LEU A 518 -20.68 -5.37 28.69
CA LEU A 518 -19.98 -6.64 28.90
C LEU A 518 -20.16 -7.16 30.34
N GLU A 519 -20.11 -6.27 31.34
CA GLU A 519 -20.28 -6.66 32.74
C GLU A 519 -21.69 -7.19 33.03
N ALA A 520 -22.73 -6.58 32.44
CA ALA A 520 -24.09 -7.08 32.52
C ALA A 520 -24.22 -8.49 31.90
N ALA A 521 -23.81 -8.64 30.64
CA ALA A 521 -23.93 -9.91 29.91
C ALA A 521 -23.12 -11.07 30.54
N ILE A 522 -21.94 -10.79 31.09
CA ILE A 522 -21.17 -11.82 31.81
C ILE A 522 -21.85 -12.17 33.14
N LYS A 523 -22.45 -11.23 33.87
CA LYS A 523 -23.07 -11.49 35.18
C LYS A 523 -24.30 -12.40 35.12
N GLU A 524 -25.00 -12.47 33.98
CA GLU A 524 -26.07 -13.46 33.73
C GLU A 524 -25.57 -14.91 33.91
N ASN A 525 -24.36 -15.19 33.44
CA ASN A 525 -23.75 -16.53 33.46
C ASN A 525 -22.75 -16.72 34.61
N VAL A 526 -22.16 -15.62 35.09
CA VAL A 526 -21.12 -15.59 36.12
C VAL A 526 -21.42 -14.46 37.11
N PRO A 527 -22.35 -14.63 38.09
CA PRO A 527 -22.84 -13.53 38.94
C PRO A 527 -21.80 -12.83 39.84
N LYS A 528 -20.60 -13.40 39.97
CA LYS A 528 -19.46 -12.80 40.70
C LYS A 528 -18.34 -12.33 39.76
N ALA A 529 -18.66 -12.07 38.49
CA ALA A 529 -17.71 -11.47 37.56
C ALA A 529 -17.56 -9.97 37.80
N GLU A 530 -16.40 -9.45 37.44
CA GLU A 530 -16.02 -8.04 37.55
C GLU A 530 -15.32 -7.63 36.25
N VAL A 531 -15.71 -6.51 35.65
CA VAL A 531 -15.05 -5.99 34.44
C VAL A 531 -14.31 -4.71 34.80
N VAL A 532 -12.99 -4.73 34.68
CA VAL A 532 -12.11 -3.59 34.90
C VAL A 532 -11.55 -3.09 33.56
N VAL A 533 -11.27 -1.80 33.43
CA VAL A 533 -10.51 -1.25 32.30
C VAL A 533 -9.11 -0.92 32.83
N SER A 534 -8.04 -1.26 32.11
CA SER A 534 -6.69 -1.08 32.66
C SER A 534 -6.33 0.40 32.83
N LYS A 535 -5.76 0.70 34.01
CA LYS A 535 -5.18 2.02 34.36
C LYS A 535 -3.90 2.37 33.57
N TYR A 536 -3.34 1.41 32.83
CA TYR A 536 -2.15 1.60 31.99
C TYR A 536 -2.46 1.66 30.49
N ASP A 537 -3.73 1.55 30.10
CA ASP A 537 -4.15 1.78 28.73
C ASP A 537 -4.13 3.29 28.42
N LYS A 538 -3.29 3.69 27.48
CA LYS A 538 -3.06 5.09 27.09
C LYS A 538 -2.52 5.17 25.67
N ASP A 539 -2.72 6.31 25.02
CA ASP A 539 -2.17 6.54 23.68
C ASP A 539 -0.61 6.51 23.74
N PRO A 540 0.07 5.93 22.73
CA PRO A 540 1.53 5.91 22.67
C PRO A 540 2.17 7.29 22.50
N PHE A 541 1.41 8.32 22.09
CA PHE A 541 1.92 9.67 21.88
C PHE A 541 1.51 10.63 23.01
N THR A 542 2.44 11.50 23.40
CA THR A 542 2.17 12.64 24.28
C THR A 542 2.27 13.93 23.47
N ILE A 543 1.22 14.76 23.50
CA ILE A 543 1.29 16.13 22.97
C ILE A 543 2.06 16.98 24.00
N LEU A 544 3.12 17.64 23.55
CA LEU A 544 3.92 18.58 24.35
C LEU A 544 3.85 19.96 23.69
N ASP A 545 3.63 21.02 24.46
CA ASP A 545 3.97 22.36 24.00
C ASP A 545 5.50 22.51 24.08
N VAL A 546 6.14 22.93 22.99
CA VAL A 546 7.60 23.12 22.93
C VAL A 546 8.05 24.34 23.75
N ASN A 547 7.11 25.17 24.22
CA ASN A 547 7.36 26.26 25.15
C ASN A 547 7.37 25.81 26.61
N ASP A 548 6.73 24.68 26.96
CA ASP A 548 6.81 24.05 28.29
C ASP A 548 8.18 23.34 28.52
N LEU A 549 9.06 23.33 27.52
CA LEU A 549 10.37 22.67 27.51
C LEU A 549 11.56 23.65 27.56
N LYS A 550 11.32 24.92 27.89
CA LYS A 550 12.31 26.01 27.90
C LYS A 550 12.44 26.65 29.27
#